data_AF-A0A2V5PYG5-F1
#
_entry.id   AF-A0A2V5PYG5-F1
#
_cell.length_a   1.000
_cell.length_b   1.000
_cell.length_c   1.000
_cell.angle_alpha   90.00
_cell.angle_beta   90.00
_cell.angle_gamma   90.00
#
_symmetry.space_group_name_H-M   'P 1'
#
loop_
_entity.id
_entity.type
_entity.pdbx_description
1 polymer ?
#
loop_
_entity_poly.entity_id
_entity_poly.type
_entity_poly.pdbx_seq_one_letter_code
_entity_poly.pdbx_strand_id
1 'polypeptide(L)'
;MVATVVYFIAKHEATEHQRQIAEARARQSYARMGSKRKADMKAKKVRYIAVDTERGQASSPKARKTVMIYDTQTQKVASNNAYDVEKAPDVGTTAKIDNYSAEYVGSGL
;
A
#
# COMPACT_ATOMS: atom_id res chain seq x y z
N MET A 1 -10.16 17.28 -0.94
CA MET A 1 -10.11 15.92 -1.51
C MET A 1 -10.68 14.97 -0.48
N VAL A 2 -11.71 14.21 -0.83
CA VAL A 2 -12.24 13.14 0.02
C VAL A 2 -11.39 11.91 -0.25
N ALA A 3 -10.69 11.39 0.77
CA ALA A 3 -9.93 10.16 0.62
C ALA A 3 -10.90 9.00 0.35
N THR A 4 -10.61 8.16 -0.64
CA THR A 4 -11.39 6.95 -0.89
C THR A 4 -11.17 6.01 0.29
N VAL A 5 -12.23 5.66 1.01
CA VAL A 5 -12.14 4.66 2.08
C VAL A 5 -12.04 3.29 1.42
N VAL A 6 -10.95 2.58 1.68
CA VAL A 6 -10.80 1.20 1.21
C VAL A 6 -11.23 0.29 2.35
N TYR A 7 -12.34 -0.40 2.12
CA TYR A 7 -12.76 -1.48 3.01
C TYR A 7 -11.87 -2.69 2.74
N PHE A 8 -10.97 -2.99 3.68
CA PHE A 8 -10.22 -4.24 3.70
C PHE A 8 -11.08 -5.33 4.34
N ILE A 9 -11.05 -6.51 3.73
CA ILE A 9 -11.83 -7.69 4.13
C ILE A 9 -11.26 -8.27 5.42
N ALA A 10 -9.94 -8.33 5.51
CA ALA A 10 -9.21 -8.89 6.63
C ALA A 10 -7.86 -8.16 6.78
N LYS A 11 -7.37 -8.13 8.01
CA LYS A 11 -5.97 -7.82 8.32
C LYS A 11 -5.36 -9.04 8.98
N HIS A 12 -4.14 -9.38 8.60
CA HIS A 12 -3.39 -10.47 9.20
C HIS A 12 -1.92 -10.09 9.27
N GLU A 13 -1.16 -10.79 10.12
CA GLU A 13 0.29 -10.63 10.16
C GLU A 13 0.87 -11.04 8.81
N ALA A 14 1.76 -10.21 8.28
CA ALA A 14 2.43 -10.45 7.01
C ALA A 14 3.52 -11.51 7.21
N THR A 15 3.66 -12.41 6.23
CA THR A 15 4.82 -13.29 6.19
C THR A 15 6.07 -12.48 5.86
N GLU A 16 7.24 -13.02 6.22
CA GLU A 16 8.52 -12.39 5.88
C GLU A 16 8.68 -12.21 4.36
N HIS A 17 8.21 -13.17 3.56
CA HIS A 17 8.24 -13.08 2.10
C HIS A 17 7.31 -11.96 1.57
N GLN A 18 6.09 -11.84 2.13
CA GLN A 18 5.19 -10.74 1.80
C GLN A 18 5.81 -9.37 2.10
N ARG A 19 6.52 -9.25 3.23
CA ARG A 19 7.22 -8.04 3.63
C ARG A 19 8.34 -7.69 2.66
N GLN A 20 9.18 -8.66 2.29
CA GLN A 20 10.28 -8.46 1.35
C GLN A 20 9.77 -8.01 -0.02
N ILE A 21 8.71 -8.65 -0.54
CA ILE A 21 8.07 -8.26 -1.80
C ILE A 21 7.52 -6.84 -1.71
N ALA A 22 6.80 -6.51 -0.63
CA ALA A 22 6.23 -5.18 -0.44
C ALA A 22 7.31 -4.10 -0.41
N GLU A 23 8.40 -4.31 0.35
CA GLU A 23 9.51 -3.36 0.42
C GLU A 23 10.21 -3.18 -0.92
N ALA A 24 10.50 -4.27 -1.64
CA ALA A 24 11.14 -4.20 -2.96
C ALA A 24 10.27 -3.42 -3.96
N ARG A 25 8.98 -3.74 -4.03
CA ARG A 25 8.02 -3.05 -4.89
C ARG A 25 7.83 -1.59 -4.49
N ALA A 26 7.75 -1.30 -3.19
CA ALA A 26 7.63 0.06 -2.68
C ALA A 26 8.80 0.94 -3.09
N ARG A 27 10.03 0.44 -2.91
CA ARG A 27 11.25 1.14 -3.30
C ARG A 27 11.27 1.41 -4.80
N GLN A 28 10.92 0.41 -5.61
CA GLN A 28 10.86 0.56 -7.07
C GLN A 28 9.79 1.57 -7.49
N SER A 29 8.56 1.47 -6.96
CA SER A 29 7.46 2.41 -7.22
C SER A 29 7.84 3.83 -6.86
N TYR A 30 8.40 4.03 -5.67
CA TYR A 30 8.76 5.36 -5.19
C TYR A 30 9.96 5.95 -5.95
N ALA A 31 10.92 5.13 -6.37
CA ALA A 31 12.01 5.57 -7.23
C ALA A 31 11.51 6.05 -8.60
N ARG A 32 10.56 5.32 -9.21
CA ARG A 32 9.96 5.64 -10.52
C ARG A 32 8.89 6.72 -10.46
N MET A 33 8.39 7.05 -9.27
CA MET A 33 7.36 8.06 -9.09
C MET A 33 7.87 9.44 -9.53
N GLY A 34 7.17 10.03 -10.51
CA GLY A 34 7.49 11.35 -11.05
C GLY A 34 7.44 12.45 -9.99
N SER A 35 8.19 13.52 -10.22
CA SER A 35 8.31 14.67 -9.30
C SER A 35 6.95 15.31 -8.97
N LYS A 36 6.07 15.45 -9.97
CA LYS A 36 4.70 15.97 -9.79
C LYS A 36 3.92 15.15 -8.76
N ARG A 37 3.94 13.82 -8.88
CA ARG A 37 3.20 12.91 -8.02
C ARG A 37 3.74 12.94 -6.58
N LYS A 38 5.07 12.98 -6.41
CA LYS A 38 5.70 13.21 -5.10
C LYS A 38 5.32 14.56 -4.48
N ALA A 39 5.25 15.63 -5.29
CA ALA A 39 4.82 16.95 -4.85
C ALA A 39 3.35 16.95 -4.41
N ASP A 40 2.47 16.28 -5.17
CA ASP A 40 1.05 16.14 -4.84
C ASP A 40 0.86 15.38 -3.52
N MET A 41 1.61 14.29 -3.30
CA MET A 41 1.62 13.58 -2.00
C MET A 41 2.04 14.49 -0.85
N LYS A 42 3.13 15.25 -1.03
CA LYS A 42 3.63 16.21 -0.02
C LYS A 42 2.59 17.28 0.29
N ALA A 43 1.93 17.85 -0.73
CA ALA A 43 0.87 18.84 -0.56
C ALA A 43 -0.34 18.28 0.21
N LYS A 44 -0.68 17.00 -0.03
CA LYS A 44 -1.74 16.28 0.69
C LYS A 44 -1.32 15.76 2.07
N LYS A 45 -0.08 15.98 2.48
CA LYS A 45 0.52 15.42 3.72
C LYS A 45 0.44 13.88 3.77
N VAL A 46 0.51 13.23 2.61
CA VAL A 46 0.53 11.76 2.48
C VAL A 46 1.99 11.31 2.44
N ARG A 47 2.41 10.55 3.45
CA ARG A 47 3.77 9.97 3.53
C ARG A 47 3.82 8.46 3.29
N TYR A 48 2.66 7.83 3.20
CA TYR A 48 2.56 6.39 3.05
C TYR A 48 2.16 6.04 1.63
N ILE A 49 2.64 4.89 1.16
CA ILE A 49 2.15 4.26 -0.07
C ILE A 49 1.62 2.87 0.26
N ALA A 50 0.54 2.49 -0.39
CA ALA A 50 -0.02 1.16 -0.33
C ALA A 50 0.45 0.37 -1.55
N VAL A 51 1.18 -0.71 -1.30
CA VAL A 51 1.81 -1.55 -2.32
C VAL A 51 1.19 -2.94 -2.32
N ASP A 52 1.00 -3.51 -3.51
CA ASP A 52 0.59 -4.90 -3.63
C ASP A 52 1.71 -5.82 -3.16
N THR A 53 1.39 -6.75 -2.29
CA THR A 53 2.20 -7.92 -2.00
C THR A 53 1.53 -9.17 -2.57
N GLU A 54 2.12 -10.34 -2.35
CA GLU A 54 1.49 -11.61 -2.70
C GLU A 54 0.40 -12.01 -1.70
N ARG A 55 -0.44 -12.94 -2.11
CA ARG A 55 -1.40 -13.58 -1.20
C ARG A 55 -0.68 -14.62 -0.36
N GLY A 56 -0.97 -14.66 0.94
CA GLY A 56 -0.49 -15.69 1.86
C GLY A 56 -1.57 -16.75 2.13
N GLN A 57 -1.22 -17.77 2.92
CA GLN A 57 -2.20 -18.77 3.39
C GLN A 57 -3.28 -18.15 4.29
N ALA A 58 -2.93 -17.10 5.04
CA ALA A 58 -3.86 -16.36 5.89
C ALA A 58 -4.75 -15.39 5.09
N SER A 59 -4.51 -15.23 3.78
CA SER A 59 -5.29 -14.31 2.97
C SER A 59 -6.71 -14.82 2.73
N SER A 60 -7.70 -13.95 2.91
CA SER A 60 -9.11 -14.25 2.70
C SER A 60 -9.36 -14.77 1.27
N PRO A 61 -10.16 -15.82 1.09
CA PRO A 61 -10.51 -16.32 -0.25
C PRO A 61 -11.22 -15.26 -1.11
N LYS A 62 -11.87 -14.28 -0.47
CA LYS A 62 -12.54 -13.16 -1.14
C LYS A 62 -11.61 -12.00 -1.49
N ALA A 63 -10.38 -11.99 -0.97
CA ALA A 63 -9.40 -10.98 -1.33
C ALA A 63 -9.20 -10.99 -2.86
N ARG A 64 -9.03 -9.84 -3.49
CA ARG A 64 -8.50 -9.78 -4.87
C ARG A 64 -7.04 -9.36 -4.86
N LYS A 65 -6.68 -8.50 -3.90
CA LYS A 65 -5.33 -8.03 -3.67
C LYS A 65 -5.01 -8.09 -2.19
N THR A 66 -3.73 -8.24 -1.88
CA THR A 66 -3.19 -8.10 -0.53
C THR A 66 -2.19 -6.96 -0.58
N VAL A 67 -2.36 -5.97 0.30
CA VAL A 67 -1.53 -4.76 0.28
C VAL A 67 -0.82 -4.57 1.61
N MET A 68 0.37 -3.98 1.55
CA MET A 68 1.09 -3.52 2.73
C MET A 68 1.34 -2.02 2.65
N ILE A 69 1.49 -1.39 3.80
CA ILE A 69 1.73 0.04 3.90
C ILE A 69 3.22 0.27 4.06
N TYR A 70 3.79 1.10 3.18
CA TYR A 70 5.19 1.49 3.20
C TYR A 70 5.32 2.97 3.54
N ASP A 71 6.25 3.28 4.44
CA ASP A 71 6.59 4.64 4.84
C ASP A 71 7.75 5.17 3.98
N THR A 72 7.48 6.19 3.19
CA THR A 72 8.47 6.78 2.29
C THR A 72 9.52 7.62 3.02
N GLN A 73 9.31 7.97 4.30
CA GLN A 73 10.28 8.69 5.13
C GLN A 73 11.31 7.74 5.74
N THR A 74 10.86 6.66 6.37
CA THR A 74 11.75 5.67 7.02
C THR A 74 12.23 4.59 6.04
N GLN A 75 11.65 4.54 4.84
CA GLN A 75 11.95 3.58 3.78
C GLN A 75 11.71 2.11 4.16
N LYS A 76 10.71 1.87 5.02
CA LYS A 76 10.33 0.54 5.53
C LYS A 76 8.82 0.37 5.51
N VAL A 77 8.35 -0.87 5.63
CA VAL A 77 6.91 -1.11 5.90
C VAL A 77 6.52 -0.45 7.22
N ALA A 78 5.39 0.27 7.21
CA ALA A 78 4.88 1.01 8.37
C ALA A 78 4.24 0.11 9.43
N SER A 79 3.91 -1.13 9.05
CA SER A 79 3.28 -2.15 9.89
C SER A 79 3.66 -3.55 9.38
N ASN A 80 3.72 -4.54 10.28
CA ASN A 80 3.85 -5.96 9.90
C ASN A 80 2.50 -6.59 9.49
N ASN A 81 1.55 -5.77 9.04
CA ASN A 81 0.22 -6.23 8.64
C ASN A 81 0.08 -6.24 7.13
N ALA A 82 -0.52 -7.31 6.63
CA ALA A 82 -1.06 -7.42 5.28
C ALA A 82 -2.56 -7.18 5.33
N TYR A 83 -3.06 -6.39 4.38
CA TYR A 83 -4.45 -5.98 4.27
C TYR A 83 -5.05 -6.59 3.01
N ASP A 84 -6.01 -7.49 3.18
CA ASP A 84 -6.73 -8.08 2.07
C ASP A 84 -7.83 -7.13 1.60
N VAL A 85 -7.83 -6.77 0.33
CA VAL A 85 -8.82 -5.87 -0.26
C VAL A 85 -9.57 -6.57 -1.38
N GLU A 86 -10.89 -6.41 -1.39
CA GLU A 86 -11.75 -6.96 -2.46
C GLU A 86 -11.64 -6.11 -3.72
N LYS A 87 -11.54 -4.79 -3.54
CA LYS A 87 -11.38 -3.82 -4.62
C LYS A 87 -10.24 -2.87 -4.25
N ALA A 88 -9.15 -2.95 -5.01
CA ALA A 88 -8.07 -1.99 -4.88
C ALA A 88 -8.48 -0.63 -5.49
N PRO A 89 -8.01 0.50 -4.93
CA PRO A 89 -8.11 1.81 -5.57
C PRO A 89 -7.38 1.84 -6.92
N ASP A 90 -7.64 2.89 -7.70
CA ASP A 90 -6.79 3.19 -8.85
C ASP A 90 -5.43 3.70 -8.40
N VAL A 91 -4.38 3.36 -9.14
CA VAL A 91 -3.01 3.84 -8.88
C VAL A 91 -2.99 5.37 -8.89
N GLY A 92 -2.46 5.98 -7.83
CA GLY A 92 -2.43 7.44 -7.63
C GLY A 92 -3.55 7.95 -6.73
N THR A 93 -4.49 7.10 -6.36
CA THR A 93 -5.54 7.44 -5.40
C THR A 93 -5.02 7.37 -3.98
N THR A 94 -5.28 8.41 -3.19
CA THR A 94 -5.08 8.36 -1.74
C THR A 94 -6.24 7.60 -1.10
N ALA A 95 -5.90 6.49 -0.46
CA ALA A 95 -6.82 5.62 0.23
C ALA A 95 -6.59 5.64 1.74
N LYS A 96 -7.67 5.52 2.50
CA LYS A 96 -7.57 5.20 3.93
C LYS A 96 -7.60 3.69 4.11
N ILE A 97 -6.50 3.13 4.60
CA ILE A 97 -6.34 1.70 4.93
C ILE A 97 -6.00 1.64 6.41
N ASP A 98 -6.95 1.13 7.21
CA ASP A 98 -6.85 1.11 8.67
C ASP A 98 -6.60 2.55 9.20
N ASN A 99 -5.47 2.77 9.88
CA ASN A 99 -5.10 4.06 10.46
C ASN A 99 -4.31 4.95 9.48
N TYR A 100 -3.97 4.43 8.30
CA TYR A 100 -3.06 5.06 7.36
C TYR A 100 -3.82 5.74 6.23
N SER A 101 -3.42 6.98 5.93
CA SER A 101 -3.71 7.62 4.65
C SER A 101 -2.53 7.36 3.72
N ALA A 102 -2.73 6.50 2.72
CA ALA A 102 -1.68 6.00 1.85
C ALA A 102 -2.06 6.15 0.38
N GLU A 103 -1.11 6.54 -0.46
CA GLU A 103 -1.34 6.54 -1.90
C GLU A 103 -1.16 5.13 -2.47
N TYR A 104 -2.16 4.62 -3.18
CA TYR A 104 -2.06 3.31 -3.80
C TYR A 104 -1.15 3.36 -5.02
N VAL A 105 -0.15 2.47 -5.05
CA VAL A 105 0.85 2.39 -6.12
C VAL A 105 0.87 1.03 -6.84
N GLY A 106 0.00 0.09 -6.42
CA GLY A 106 -0.05 -1.25 -7.00
C GLY A 106 1.24 -2.03 -6.81
N SER A 107 1.61 -2.86 -7.80
CA SER A 107 2.79 -3.72 -7.76
C SER A 107 4.10 -3.06 -8.20
N GLY A 108 4.10 -1.78 -8.56
CA GLY A 108 5.30 -1.04 -8.97
C GLY A 108 5.84 -1.33 -10.37
N LEU A 109 4.99 -1.92 -11.22
CA LEU A 109 5.20 -2.13 -12.66
C LEU A 109 4.12 -1.41 -13.44
#